data_AF-A0A7Z9WP36-F1
#
_entry.id   AF-A0A7Z9WP36-F1
#
_cell.length_a   1.000
_cell.length_b   1.000
_cell.length_c   1.000
_cell.angle_alpha   90.00
_cell.angle_beta   90.00
_cell.angle_gamma   90.00
#
_symmetry.space_group_name_H-M   'P 1'
#
loop_
_entity.id
_entity.type
_entity.pdbx_description
1 polymer ?
#
loop_
_entity_poly.entity_id
_entity_poly.type
_entity_poly.pdbx_seq_one_letter_code
_entity_poly.pdbx_strand_id
1 'polypeptide(L)'
;MIDPAHPNPIPLGSFYQLRKRMRISKIGGFQYRYRRIKEALERIVATTVKSEGAFYNKTKQEWVEDVFHLYDRVIFKGKRLPNGEIADSNYLFLSSWYLENINALYVKPIDFKYYRSLKSTIAQRLYELLGVKFYRFLWEELTCLRYRYSTLCQLLPITRQRYFSKAKEKLDPAHEELRKTDFLDKVAWEEIEGERDDWFIFYYPGPRALEEMRRYGVPEEAVLERGGRAALQAPEQGPEEIKGLVEYMVEVLGDEHSRPFYTKVARLCPSNVIYRLLSEVKDDWLQGRVRKSKGAHFTDKIKRYCQERGIDLGLKPSRADK
;
A
#
# COMPACT_ATOMS: atom_id res chain seq x y z
N MET A 1 10.23 7.73 24.62
CA MET A 1 11.27 6.70 24.42
C MET A 1 11.21 6.31 22.95
N ILE A 2 12.26 6.63 22.19
CA ILE A 2 12.42 6.15 20.81
C ILE A 2 12.81 4.67 20.95
N ASP A 3 12.04 3.76 20.36
CA ASP A 3 12.36 2.34 20.31
C ASP A 3 13.73 2.18 19.61
N PRO A 4 14.72 1.47 20.18
CA PRO A 4 16.00 1.27 19.51
C PRO A 4 15.80 0.70 18.10
N ALA A 5 16.59 1.20 17.15
CA ALA A 5 16.57 0.73 15.76
C ALA A 5 16.69 -0.81 15.71
N HIS A 6 15.83 -1.46 14.94
CA HIS A 6 15.86 -2.90 14.81
C HIS A 6 17.14 -3.35 14.09
N PRO A 7 17.79 -4.42 14.58
CA PRO A 7 19.01 -4.95 13.97
C PRO A 7 18.71 -5.73 12.68
N ASN A 8 19.75 -5.91 11.86
CA ASN A 8 19.75 -6.86 10.74
C ASN A 8 20.93 -7.83 10.92
N PRO A 9 20.71 -9.13 11.14
CA PRO A 9 19.43 -9.84 11.10
C PRO A 9 18.57 -9.66 12.36
N ILE A 10 17.26 -9.90 12.20
CA ILE A 10 16.30 -9.97 13.29
C ILE A 10 16.31 -11.38 13.91
N PRO A 11 16.56 -11.50 15.23
CA PRO A 11 16.45 -12.78 15.93
C PRO A 11 14.98 -13.16 16.11
N LEU A 12 14.54 -14.23 15.45
CA LEU A 12 13.17 -14.73 15.53
C LEU A 12 12.93 -15.62 16.76
N GLY A 13 13.98 -16.11 17.39
CA GLY A 13 13.93 -17.09 18.48
C GLY A 13 13.65 -18.51 17.97
N SER A 14 13.24 -19.40 18.87
CA SER A 14 12.96 -20.79 18.50
C SER A 14 11.62 -20.92 17.75
N PHE A 15 11.47 -21.98 16.94
CA PHE A 15 10.17 -22.30 16.32
C PHE A 15 9.05 -22.50 17.35
N TYR A 16 9.39 -22.93 18.58
CA TYR A 16 8.44 -23.02 19.67
C TYR A 16 7.88 -21.65 20.04
N GLN A 17 8.77 -20.67 20.23
CA GLN A 17 8.39 -19.29 20.55
C GLN A 17 7.63 -18.64 19.40
N LEU A 18 8.09 -18.79 18.15
CA LEU A 18 7.38 -18.31 16.97
C LEU A 18 5.97 -18.89 16.87
N ARG A 19 5.81 -20.21 17.03
CA ARG A 19 4.51 -20.86 17.04
C ARG A 19 3.61 -20.31 18.14
N LYS A 20 4.15 -20.07 19.35
CA LYS A 20 3.41 -19.48 20.48
C LYS A 20 2.96 -18.05 20.15
N ARG A 21 3.83 -17.22 19.58
CA ARG A 21 3.52 -15.84 19.14
C ARG A 21 2.45 -15.81 18.05
N MET A 22 2.56 -16.71 17.06
CA MET A 22 1.59 -16.85 15.97
C MET A 22 0.26 -17.51 16.42
N ARG A 23 0.22 -18.16 17.60
CA ARG A 23 -0.85 -19.07 18.07
C ARG A 23 -1.29 -20.10 17.02
N ILE A 24 -0.34 -20.70 16.31
CA ILE A 24 -0.65 -21.84 15.43
C ILE A 24 -1.21 -22.97 16.29
N SER A 25 -2.39 -23.48 15.90
CA SER A 25 -3.09 -24.59 16.55
C SER A 25 -2.18 -25.79 16.79
N LYS A 26 -2.42 -26.53 17.88
CA LYS A 26 -1.70 -27.77 18.20
C LYS A 26 -2.16 -28.97 17.34
N ILE A 27 -3.02 -28.75 16.35
CA ILE A 27 -3.41 -29.78 15.37
C ILE A 27 -2.18 -30.23 14.56
N GLY A 28 -2.02 -31.54 14.37
CA GLY A 28 -0.89 -32.17 13.68
C GLY A 28 0.34 -32.43 14.56
N GLY A 29 1.36 -33.09 13.98
CA GLY A 29 2.63 -33.34 14.66
C GLY A 29 3.48 -32.08 14.84
N PHE A 30 4.39 -32.08 15.82
CA PHE A 30 5.31 -30.98 16.07
C PHE A 30 6.22 -30.68 14.87
N GLN A 31 6.79 -31.72 14.27
CA GLN A 31 7.64 -31.62 13.09
C GLN A 31 6.90 -30.98 11.91
N TYR A 32 5.65 -31.38 11.67
CA TYR A 32 4.81 -30.82 10.61
C TYR A 32 4.63 -29.30 10.77
N ARG A 33 4.33 -28.82 11.98
CA ARG A 33 4.15 -27.38 12.23
C ARG A 33 5.43 -26.59 11.98
N TYR A 34 6.58 -27.13 12.38
CA TYR A 34 7.85 -26.42 12.26
C TYR A 34 8.30 -26.36 10.80
N ARG A 35 8.09 -27.46 10.07
CA ARG A 35 8.25 -27.49 8.62
C ARG A 35 7.41 -26.40 7.95
N ARG A 36 6.15 -26.23 8.33
CA ARG A 36 5.29 -25.18 7.76
C ARG A 36 5.77 -23.75 8.04
N ILE A 37 6.30 -23.47 9.24
CA ILE A 37 6.88 -22.15 9.55
C ILE A 37 8.11 -21.91 8.70
N LYS A 38 9.00 -22.91 8.62
CA LYS A 38 10.20 -22.89 7.78
C LYS A 38 9.85 -22.64 6.31
N GLU A 39 8.96 -23.45 5.73
CA GLU A 39 8.50 -23.32 4.34
C GLU A 39 7.81 -21.97 4.09
N ALA A 40 7.14 -21.36 5.08
CA ALA A 40 6.56 -20.03 4.93
C ALA A 40 7.64 -18.95 4.85
N LEU A 41 8.66 -19.00 5.71
CA LEU A 41 9.78 -18.06 5.65
C LEU A 41 10.56 -18.19 4.34
N GLU A 42 10.86 -19.42 3.92
CA GLU A 42 11.55 -19.70 2.66
C GLU A 42 10.76 -19.19 1.45
N ARG A 43 9.43 -19.37 1.43
CA ARG A 43 8.58 -18.83 0.36
C ARG A 43 8.58 -17.30 0.30
N ILE A 44 8.58 -16.62 1.45
CA ILE A 44 8.63 -15.15 1.46
C ILE A 44 9.99 -14.66 0.97
N VAL A 45 11.09 -15.30 1.38
CA VAL A 45 12.45 -14.99 0.87
C VAL A 45 12.51 -15.17 -0.65
N ALA A 46 11.92 -16.26 -1.18
CA ALA A 46 11.88 -16.52 -2.62
C ALA A 46 10.93 -15.61 -3.41
N THR A 47 10.12 -14.78 -2.75
CA THR A 47 9.16 -13.88 -3.42
C THR A 47 9.87 -12.59 -3.83
N THR A 48 9.87 -12.31 -5.13
CA THR A 48 10.36 -11.05 -5.70
C THR A 48 9.20 -10.11 -5.96
N VAL A 49 9.37 -8.83 -5.63
CA VAL A 49 8.43 -7.75 -5.91
C VAL A 49 9.07 -6.81 -6.91
N LYS A 50 8.40 -6.60 -8.05
CA LYS A 50 8.71 -5.51 -8.97
C LYS A 50 7.79 -4.34 -8.62
N SER A 51 8.38 -3.20 -8.26
CA SER A 51 7.63 -1.94 -8.15
C SER A 51 7.89 -1.06 -9.35
N GLU A 52 6.82 -0.50 -9.90
CA GLU A 52 6.84 0.53 -10.93
C GLU A 52 6.26 1.81 -10.31
N GLY A 53 7.03 2.44 -9.40
CA GLY A 53 6.66 3.70 -8.77
C GLY A 53 5.52 3.59 -7.74
N ALA A 54 5.38 2.44 -7.06
CA ALA A 54 4.30 2.19 -6.09
C ALA A 54 4.75 2.20 -4.62
N PHE A 55 6.06 2.15 -4.35
CA PHE A 55 6.63 2.22 -3.00
C PHE A 55 7.52 3.45 -2.87
N TYR A 56 7.52 4.08 -1.69
CA TYR A 56 8.40 5.21 -1.39
C TYR A 56 9.43 4.79 -0.33
N ASN A 57 10.71 5.00 -0.61
CA ASN A 57 11.75 4.85 0.40
C ASN A 57 11.91 6.18 1.14
N LYS A 58 11.55 6.23 2.43
CA LYS A 58 11.64 7.47 3.21
C LYS A 58 13.06 7.96 3.45
N THR A 59 14.01 7.05 3.64
CA THR A 59 15.41 7.41 3.94
C THR A 59 16.08 8.04 2.73
N LYS A 60 15.89 7.44 1.54
CA LYS A 60 16.41 7.94 0.27
C LYS A 60 15.52 9.00 -0.38
N GLN A 61 14.31 9.14 0.13
CA GLN A 61 13.27 10.04 -0.34
C GLN A 61 12.88 9.88 -1.83
N GLU A 62 12.96 8.66 -2.35
CA GLU A 62 12.69 8.31 -3.75
C GLU A 62 11.54 7.30 -3.87
N TRP A 63 10.85 7.32 -5.02
CA TRP A 63 9.93 6.25 -5.38
C TRP A 63 10.72 5.08 -5.94
N VAL A 64 10.47 3.90 -5.40
CA VAL A 64 11.17 2.67 -5.73
C VAL A 64 10.64 2.16 -7.07
N GLU A 65 11.40 2.36 -8.14
CA GLU A 65 11.30 1.62 -9.39
C GLU A 65 12.38 0.55 -9.40
N ASP A 66 12.09 -0.55 -8.71
CA ASP A 66 13.09 -1.56 -8.41
C ASP A 66 12.46 -2.95 -8.32
N VAL A 67 13.30 -3.96 -8.48
CA VAL A 67 12.97 -5.36 -8.31
C VAL A 67 13.65 -5.83 -7.03
N PHE A 68 12.88 -5.98 -5.97
CA PHE A 68 13.40 -6.22 -4.63
C PHE A 68 12.73 -7.40 -3.93
N HIS A 69 13.32 -7.81 -2.83
CA HIS A 69 12.73 -8.73 -1.87
C HIS A 69 12.23 -7.96 -0.64
N LEU A 70 11.38 -8.60 0.16
CA LEU A 70 11.08 -8.13 1.52
C LEU A 70 12.06 -8.74 2.53
N TYR A 71 12.32 -10.03 2.37
CA TYR A 71 13.27 -10.81 3.17
C TYR A 71 14.40 -11.25 2.25
N ASP A 72 15.62 -10.77 2.50
CA ASP A 72 16.79 -11.16 1.70
C ASP A 72 17.23 -12.59 2.02
N ARG A 73 17.11 -13.01 3.28
CA ARG A 73 17.62 -14.31 3.74
C ARG A 73 16.98 -14.78 5.03
N VAL A 74 16.87 -16.09 5.19
CA VAL A 74 16.61 -16.74 6.48
C VAL A 74 17.74 -17.72 6.80
N ILE A 75 18.26 -17.67 8.03
CA ILE A 75 19.25 -18.62 8.54
C ILE A 75 18.68 -19.30 9.78
N PHE A 76 18.52 -20.62 9.73
CA PHE A 76 17.96 -21.39 10.83
C PHE A 76 19.04 -21.77 11.85
N LYS A 77 18.61 -21.96 13.10
CA LYS A 77 19.49 -22.39 14.21
C LYS A 77 20.32 -23.61 13.81
N GLY A 78 21.62 -23.59 14.15
CA GLY A 78 22.59 -24.63 13.83
C GLY A 78 23.22 -24.52 12.43
N LYS A 79 22.86 -23.50 11.64
CA LYS A 79 23.50 -23.19 10.35
C LYS A 79 24.55 -22.10 10.52
N ARG A 80 25.49 -22.01 9.58
CA ARG A 80 26.58 -21.03 9.61
C ARG A 80 26.06 -19.64 9.18
N LEU A 81 26.37 -18.62 9.99
CA LEU A 81 26.15 -17.20 9.71
C LEU A 81 27.22 -16.66 8.73
N PRO A 82 27.01 -15.50 8.09
CA PRO A 82 28.00 -14.90 7.19
C PRO A 82 29.35 -14.60 7.84
N ASN A 83 29.36 -14.28 9.14
CA ASN A 83 30.56 -14.04 9.94
C ASN A 83 31.30 -15.33 10.33
N GLY A 84 30.82 -16.50 9.91
CA GLY A 84 31.43 -17.80 10.19
C GLY A 84 30.93 -18.50 11.47
N GLU A 85 30.19 -17.81 12.34
CA GLU A 85 29.64 -18.38 13.58
C GLU A 85 28.48 -19.35 13.30
N ILE A 86 28.15 -20.18 14.28
CA ILE A 86 26.95 -21.03 14.23
C ILE A 86 25.77 -20.29 14.82
N ALA A 87 24.69 -20.17 14.04
CA ALA A 87 23.46 -19.54 14.48
C ALA A 87 22.87 -20.24 15.72
N ASP A 88 22.81 -19.53 16.83
CA ASP A 88 22.21 -19.96 18.10
C ASP A 88 20.68 -19.78 18.15
N SER A 89 20.13 -19.04 17.19
CA SER A 89 18.71 -18.73 16.97
C SER A 89 18.34 -18.87 15.49
N ASN A 90 17.06 -18.66 15.16
CA ASN A 90 16.65 -18.43 13.78
C ASN A 90 16.76 -16.93 13.49
N TYR A 91 17.36 -16.58 12.36
CA TYR A 91 17.65 -15.21 11.96
C TYR A 91 16.98 -14.88 10.64
N LEU A 92 16.33 -13.72 10.59
CA LEU A 92 15.72 -13.17 9.38
C LEU A 92 16.44 -11.91 8.96
N PHE A 93 16.93 -11.88 7.73
CA PHE A 93 17.50 -10.70 7.11
C PHE A 93 16.40 -9.99 6.34
N LEU A 94 16.08 -8.77 6.73
CA LEU A 94 15.18 -7.90 5.98
C LEU A 94 15.99 -7.16 4.92
N SER A 95 15.36 -6.90 3.78
CA SER A 95 15.94 -6.01 2.77
C SER A 95 16.14 -4.61 3.36
N SER A 96 17.24 -3.96 3.01
CA SER A 96 17.68 -2.69 3.61
C SER A 96 16.58 -1.62 3.58
N TRP A 97 15.96 -1.41 2.42
CA TRP A 97 14.86 -0.46 2.26
C TRP A 97 13.69 -0.76 3.21
N TYR A 98 13.36 -2.04 3.43
CA TYR A 98 12.24 -2.41 4.29
C TYR A 98 12.57 -2.15 5.77
N LEU A 99 13.77 -2.54 6.19
CA LEU A 99 14.26 -2.28 7.55
C LEU A 99 14.39 -0.78 7.85
N GLU A 100 14.93 -0.02 6.90
CA GLU A 100 15.04 1.44 6.98
C GLU A 100 13.67 2.09 7.19
N ASN A 101 12.65 1.67 6.43
CA ASN A 101 11.29 2.20 6.59
C ASN A 101 10.66 1.79 7.94
N ILE A 102 10.90 0.57 8.44
CA ILE A 102 10.44 0.18 9.79
C ILE A 102 11.11 1.07 10.84
N ASN A 103 12.45 1.22 10.79
CA ASN A 103 13.21 2.00 11.76
C ASN A 103 12.90 3.50 11.69
N ALA A 104 12.54 4.02 10.51
CA ALA A 104 12.09 5.40 10.33
C ALA A 104 10.60 5.62 10.66
N LEU A 105 9.93 4.60 11.22
CA LEU A 105 8.49 4.55 11.50
C LEU A 105 7.64 4.92 10.27
N TYR A 106 8.14 4.61 9.07
CA TYR A 106 7.45 4.76 7.79
C TYR A 106 6.60 3.53 7.45
N VAL A 107 5.89 3.03 8.46
CA VAL A 107 4.95 1.91 8.36
C VAL A 107 3.74 2.26 9.20
N LYS A 108 2.56 1.76 8.81
CA LYS A 108 1.39 1.87 9.68
C LYS A 108 1.57 0.92 10.86
N PRO A 109 1.62 1.40 12.12
CA PRO A 109 1.56 0.50 13.26
C PRO A 109 0.19 -0.19 13.28
N ILE A 110 0.19 -1.48 13.61
CA ILE A 110 -1.03 -2.25 13.82
C ILE A 110 -1.22 -2.39 15.32
N ASP A 111 -2.42 -2.10 15.84
CA ASP A 111 -2.79 -2.55 17.18
C ASP A 111 -2.81 -4.09 17.19
N PHE A 112 -1.71 -4.68 17.63
CA PHE A 112 -1.52 -6.11 17.66
C PHE A 112 -2.50 -6.78 18.62
N LYS A 113 -2.89 -6.14 19.73
CA LYS A 113 -3.86 -6.74 20.66
C LYS A 113 -5.23 -6.86 19.99
N TYR A 114 -5.65 -5.78 19.32
CA TYR A 114 -6.90 -5.78 18.57
C TYR A 114 -6.88 -6.75 17.39
N TYR A 115 -5.83 -6.72 16.54
CA TYR A 115 -5.62 -7.69 15.47
C TYR A 115 -5.80 -9.13 15.95
N ARG A 116 -5.25 -9.44 17.14
CA ARG A 116 -5.31 -10.77 17.76
C ARG A 116 -6.63 -11.12 18.43
N SER A 117 -7.52 -10.14 18.66
CA SER A 117 -8.88 -10.40 19.14
C SER A 117 -9.84 -10.82 18.03
N LEU A 118 -9.54 -10.47 16.78
CA LEU A 118 -10.33 -10.85 15.61
C LEU A 118 -10.21 -12.36 15.35
N LYS A 119 -11.36 -13.04 15.26
CA LYS A 119 -11.49 -14.48 15.03
C LYS A 119 -11.44 -14.82 13.54
N SER A 120 -12.02 -13.97 12.69
CA SER A 120 -12.00 -14.17 11.24
C SER A 120 -10.67 -13.73 10.65
N THR A 121 -10.05 -14.61 9.84
CA THR A 121 -8.86 -14.25 9.04
C THR A 121 -9.19 -13.20 7.97
N ILE A 122 -10.44 -13.17 7.49
CA ILE A 122 -10.93 -12.14 6.58
C ILE A 122 -11.04 -10.80 7.33
N ALA A 123 -11.56 -10.80 8.57
CA ALA A 123 -11.63 -9.58 9.38
C ALA A 123 -10.23 -9.03 9.69
N GLN A 124 -9.27 -9.91 10.05
CA GLN A 124 -7.87 -9.54 10.22
C GLN A 124 -7.29 -8.87 8.97
N ARG A 125 -7.51 -9.46 7.80
CA ARG A 125 -6.99 -8.92 6.54
C ARG A 125 -7.67 -7.61 6.13
N LEU A 126 -8.98 -7.50 6.34
CA LEU A 126 -9.72 -6.25 6.13
C LEU A 126 -9.23 -5.14 7.06
N TYR A 127 -8.97 -5.45 8.33
CA TYR A 127 -8.40 -4.49 9.28
C TYR A 127 -7.03 -3.96 8.83
N GLU A 128 -6.13 -4.84 8.38
CA GLU A 128 -4.84 -4.45 7.81
C GLU A 128 -5.02 -3.53 6.59
N LEU A 129 -5.83 -3.96 5.62
CA LEU A 129 -6.01 -3.26 4.35
C LEU A 129 -6.71 -1.90 4.53
N LEU A 130 -7.87 -1.89 5.17
CA LEU A 130 -8.69 -0.70 5.34
C LEU A 130 -8.03 0.27 6.31
N GLY A 131 -7.40 -0.24 7.36
CA GLY A 131 -6.76 0.61 8.35
C GLY A 131 -5.61 1.44 7.78
N VAL A 132 -4.89 0.95 6.76
CA VAL A 132 -3.88 1.78 6.04
C VAL A 132 -4.57 2.86 5.20
N LYS A 133 -5.64 2.51 4.50
CA LYS A 133 -6.32 3.43 3.56
C LYS A 133 -7.18 4.47 4.27
N PHE A 134 -7.69 4.17 5.45
CA PHE A 134 -8.47 5.13 6.24
C PHE A 134 -7.64 6.35 6.68
N TYR A 135 -6.30 6.26 6.78
CA TYR A 135 -5.47 7.44 7.05
C TYR A 135 -5.67 8.59 6.06
N ARG A 136 -6.14 8.30 4.84
CA ARG A 136 -6.50 9.33 3.87
C ARG A 136 -7.59 10.27 4.37
N PHE A 137 -8.47 9.82 5.26
CA PHE A 137 -9.57 10.60 5.84
C PHE A 137 -9.07 11.71 6.77
N LEU A 138 -7.82 11.66 7.22
CA LEU A 138 -7.22 12.76 7.97
C LEU A 138 -6.90 13.97 7.07
N TRP A 139 -6.76 13.75 5.76
CA TRP A 139 -6.25 14.74 4.80
C TRP A 139 -7.22 15.04 3.66
N GLU A 140 -8.16 14.13 3.40
CA GLU A 140 -9.16 14.21 2.35
C GLU A 140 -10.55 14.19 2.98
N GLU A 141 -11.49 14.94 2.39
CA GLU A 141 -12.91 14.93 2.77
C GLU A 141 -13.62 13.65 2.27
N LEU A 142 -13.14 12.49 2.72
CA LEU A 142 -13.72 11.19 2.42
C LEU A 142 -14.73 10.79 3.48
N THR A 143 -15.85 10.22 3.04
CA THR A 143 -16.87 9.64 3.92
C THR A 143 -16.79 8.11 3.97
N CYS A 144 -16.27 7.46 2.93
CA CYS A 144 -16.11 6.01 2.84
C CYS A 144 -15.00 5.59 1.87
N LEU A 145 -14.49 4.38 2.03
CA LEU A 145 -13.61 3.71 1.08
C LEU A 145 -14.43 2.84 0.14
N ARG A 146 -14.26 3.02 -1.16
CA ARG A 146 -14.87 2.16 -2.18
C ARG A 146 -13.87 1.17 -2.77
N TYR A 147 -14.29 -0.10 -2.85
CA TYR A 147 -13.60 -1.19 -3.55
C TYR A 147 -14.53 -1.91 -4.51
N ARG A 148 -14.03 -2.34 -5.67
CA ARG A 148 -14.66 -3.45 -6.41
C ARG A 148 -14.52 -4.75 -5.61
N TYR A 149 -15.58 -5.56 -5.58
CA TYR A 149 -15.57 -6.88 -4.94
C TYR A 149 -14.50 -7.78 -5.54
N SER A 150 -14.37 -7.78 -6.87
CA SER A 150 -13.32 -8.52 -7.59
C SER A 150 -11.90 -8.16 -7.12
N THR A 151 -11.58 -6.87 -6.99
CA THR A 151 -10.29 -6.40 -6.44
C THR A 151 -10.12 -6.85 -4.99
N LEU A 152 -11.18 -6.75 -4.19
CA LEU A 152 -11.12 -7.16 -2.80
C LEU A 152 -10.82 -8.66 -2.65
N CYS A 153 -11.38 -9.52 -3.50
CA CYS A 153 -11.07 -10.95 -3.52
C CYS A 153 -9.60 -11.26 -3.85
N GLN A 154 -8.90 -10.40 -4.60
CA GLN A 154 -7.47 -10.57 -4.86
C GLN A 154 -6.61 -10.21 -3.63
N LEU A 155 -7.12 -9.33 -2.77
CA LEU A 155 -6.41 -8.83 -1.58
C LEU A 155 -6.74 -9.62 -0.31
N LEU A 156 -7.89 -10.28 -0.29
CA LEU A 156 -8.40 -11.09 0.82
C LEU A 156 -8.20 -12.59 0.54
N PRO A 157 -8.10 -13.43 1.59
CA PRO A 157 -8.02 -14.88 1.43
C PRO A 157 -9.41 -15.49 1.12
N ILE A 158 -10.05 -15.05 0.04
CA ILE A 158 -11.41 -15.45 -0.36
C ILE A 158 -11.49 -15.65 -1.88
N THR A 159 -12.18 -16.71 -2.30
CA THR A 159 -12.49 -16.93 -3.72
C THR A 159 -13.66 -16.06 -4.16
N ARG A 160 -13.53 -15.38 -5.31
CA ARG A 160 -14.60 -14.58 -5.92
C ARG A 160 -15.84 -15.44 -6.19
N GLN A 161 -17.00 -14.95 -5.77
CA GLN A 161 -18.29 -15.58 -5.99
C GLN A 161 -19.02 -14.89 -7.16
N ARG A 162 -19.78 -15.67 -7.94
CA ARG A 162 -20.57 -15.14 -9.07
C ARG A 162 -21.91 -14.53 -8.69
N TYR A 163 -22.44 -14.92 -7.52
CA TYR A 163 -23.76 -14.49 -7.07
C TYR A 163 -23.63 -13.56 -5.87
N PHE A 164 -24.37 -12.45 -5.88
CA PHE A 164 -24.35 -11.44 -4.83
C PHE A 164 -24.60 -12.03 -3.44
N SER A 165 -25.63 -12.88 -3.30
CA SER A 165 -25.96 -13.52 -2.03
C SER A 165 -24.82 -14.36 -1.47
N LYS A 166 -24.05 -15.04 -2.34
CA LYS A 166 -22.87 -15.81 -1.94
C LYS A 166 -21.67 -14.93 -1.62
N ALA A 167 -21.45 -13.86 -2.38
CA ALA A 167 -20.41 -12.88 -2.07
C ALA A 167 -20.63 -12.30 -0.66
N LYS A 168 -21.88 -11.91 -0.38
CA LYS A 168 -22.32 -11.37 0.89
C LYS A 168 -22.23 -12.40 2.03
N GLU A 169 -22.73 -13.62 1.84
CA GLU A 169 -22.62 -14.73 2.81
C GLU A 169 -21.16 -14.96 3.28
N LYS A 170 -20.19 -14.83 2.37
CA LYS A 170 -18.77 -15.06 2.70
C LYS A 170 -18.08 -13.89 3.39
N LEU A 171 -18.51 -12.65 3.15
CA LEU A 171 -17.88 -11.45 3.74
C LEU A 171 -18.59 -10.92 4.98
N ASP A 172 -19.91 -11.09 5.09
CA ASP A 172 -20.73 -10.59 6.20
C ASP A 172 -20.20 -11.01 7.58
N PRO A 173 -19.72 -12.26 7.82
CA PRO A 173 -19.18 -12.62 9.13
C PRO A 173 -17.99 -11.74 9.55
N ALA A 174 -17.15 -11.34 8.60
CA ALA A 174 -16.01 -10.47 8.87
C ALA A 174 -16.45 -9.00 9.00
N HIS A 175 -17.40 -8.55 8.19
CA HIS A 175 -17.98 -7.21 8.30
C HIS A 175 -18.65 -7.00 9.65
N GLU A 176 -19.50 -7.94 10.07
CA GLU A 176 -20.17 -7.86 11.37
C GLU A 176 -19.21 -7.96 12.54
N GLU A 177 -18.15 -8.76 12.43
CA GLU A 177 -17.10 -8.79 13.46
C GLU A 177 -16.43 -7.41 13.62
N LEU A 178 -16.01 -6.80 12.51
CA LEU A 178 -15.37 -5.47 12.52
C LEU A 178 -16.32 -4.34 12.92
N ARG A 179 -17.62 -4.50 12.67
CA ARG A 179 -18.64 -3.55 13.11
C ARG A 179 -18.90 -3.64 14.61
N LYS A 180 -18.99 -4.86 15.15
CA LYS A 180 -19.18 -5.10 16.60
C LYS A 180 -18.01 -4.63 17.45
N THR A 181 -16.83 -4.49 16.87
CA THR A 181 -15.63 -3.98 17.55
C THR A 181 -15.36 -2.51 17.25
N ASP A 182 -16.32 -1.81 16.64
CA ASP A 182 -16.28 -0.39 16.28
C ASP A 182 -15.17 0.01 15.30
N PHE A 183 -14.56 -0.95 14.61
CA PHE A 183 -13.58 -0.65 13.56
C PHE A 183 -14.25 -0.18 12.27
N LEU A 184 -15.41 -0.75 11.94
CA LEU A 184 -16.29 -0.27 10.88
C LEU A 184 -17.56 0.30 11.51
N ASP A 185 -18.02 1.44 11.01
CA ASP A 185 -19.34 1.96 11.35
C ASP A 185 -20.41 1.27 10.50
N LYS A 186 -20.16 1.27 9.19
CA LYS A 186 -21.09 0.78 8.17
C LYS A 186 -20.36 0.07 7.04
N VAL A 187 -21.04 -0.90 6.44
CA VAL A 187 -20.68 -1.48 5.14
C VAL A 187 -21.89 -1.37 4.22
N ALA A 188 -21.68 -0.87 3.01
CA ALA A 188 -22.72 -0.79 1.98
C ALA A 188 -22.27 -1.48 0.70
N TRP A 189 -23.23 -1.98 -0.06
CA TRP A 189 -23.02 -2.65 -1.34
C TRP A 189 -23.84 -1.96 -2.42
N GLU A 190 -23.30 -1.85 -3.62
CA GLU A 190 -23.96 -1.27 -4.78
C GLU A 190 -23.64 -2.10 -6.02
N GLU A 191 -24.65 -2.30 -6.88
CA GLU A 191 -24.47 -2.96 -8.18
C GLU A 191 -23.67 -2.05 -9.12
N ILE A 192 -22.85 -2.66 -9.98
CA ILE A 192 -22.15 -1.95 -11.03
C ILE A 192 -22.98 -2.07 -12.29
N GLU A 193 -23.40 -0.94 -12.86
CA GLU A 193 -24.20 -0.93 -14.09
C GLU A 193 -23.47 -1.67 -15.21
N GLY A 194 -24.16 -2.66 -15.80
CA GLY A 194 -23.60 -3.51 -16.86
C GLY A 194 -22.72 -4.68 -16.40
N GLU A 195 -22.40 -4.81 -15.11
CA GLU A 195 -21.60 -5.91 -14.57
C GLU A 195 -22.42 -6.81 -13.63
N ARG A 196 -22.71 -8.04 -14.05
CA ARG A 196 -23.62 -8.96 -13.34
C ARG A 196 -22.97 -9.75 -12.19
N ASP A 197 -21.64 -9.78 -12.12
CA ASP A 197 -20.88 -10.60 -11.18
C ASP A 197 -19.82 -9.80 -10.38
N ASP A 198 -19.95 -8.47 -10.35
CA ASP A 198 -19.11 -7.57 -9.56
C ASP A 198 -19.96 -6.46 -8.92
N TRP A 199 -19.47 -5.93 -7.81
CA TRP A 199 -20.18 -4.95 -6.98
C TRP A 199 -19.21 -3.96 -6.38
N PHE A 200 -19.67 -2.75 -6.10
CA PHE A 200 -18.94 -1.84 -5.21
C PHE A 200 -19.26 -2.18 -3.76
N ILE A 201 -18.22 -2.20 -2.93
CA ILE A 201 -18.31 -2.30 -1.49
C ILE A 201 -17.75 -1.03 -0.88
N PHE A 202 -18.54 -0.42 -0.01
CA PHE A 202 -18.21 0.81 0.69
C PHE A 202 -17.97 0.53 2.16
N TYR A 203 -16.82 0.95 2.68
CA TYR A 203 -16.43 0.80 4.07
C TYR A 203 -16.35 2.17 4.74
N TYR A 204 -17.06 2.30 5.86
CA TYR A 204 -17.10 3.54 6.65
C TYR A 204 -16.29 3.31 7.93
N PRO A 205 -15.33 4.20 8.26
CA PRO A 205 -14.51 4.03 9.45
C PRO A 205 -15.36 4.17 10.71
N GLY A 206 -15.23 3.21 11.62
CA GLY A 206 -15.87 3.27 12.92
C GLY A 206 -15.05 4.07 13.95
N PRO A 207 -15.63 4.33 15.14
CA PRO A 207 -14.96 5.07 16.22
C PRO A 207 -13.57 4.57 16.56
N ARG A 208 -13.34 3.24 16.57
CA ARG A 208 -12.00 2.67 16.81
C ARG A 208 -11.02 3.06 15.72
N ALA A 209 -11.42 2.96 14.45
CA ALA A 209 -10.54 3.30 13.34
C ALA A 209 -10.15 4.79 13.41
N LEU A 210 -11.11 5.67 13.72
CA LEU A 210 -10.88 7.10 13.89
C LEU A 210 -9.92 7.39 15.06
N GLU A 211 -10.07 6.68 16.17
CA GLU A 211 -9.17 6.82 17.31
C GLU A 211 -7.75 6.34 16.98
N GLU A 212 -7.61 5.20 16.31
CA GLU A 212 -6.31 4.72 15.83
C GLU A 212 -5.65 5.72 14.88
N MET A 213 -6.42 6.33 13.98
CA MET A 213 -5.95 7.38 13.08
C MET A 213 -5.47 8.62 13.84
N ARG A 214 -6.12 9.03 14.93
CA ARG A 214 -5.64 10.16 15.76
C ARG A 214 -4.38 9.79 16.52
N ARG A 215 -4.37 8.60 17.12
CA ARG A 215 -3.28 8.12 17.98
C ARG A 215 -1.98 7.87 17.22
N TYR A 216 -2.11 7.31 16.03
CA TYR A 216 -0.99 6.92 15.17
C TYR A 216 -0.93 7.76 13.90
N GLY A 217 -1.72 8.83 13.84
CA GLY A 217 -1.71 9.87 12.82
C GLY A 217 -0.32 10.45 12.76
N VAL A 218 0.34 10.30 11.62
CA VAL A 218 1.62 10.96 11.44
C VAL A 218 1.32 12.45 11.21
N PRO A 219 2.01 13.39 11.88
CA PRO A 219 1.76 14.82 11.73
C PRO A 219 1.77 15.25 10.26
N GLU A 220 0.91 16.20 9.91
CA GLU A 220 0.70 16.76 8.56
C GLU A 220 2.02 17.12 7.87
N GLU A 221 2.95 17.68 8.62
CA GLU A 221 4.29 18.07 8.18
C GLU A 221 5.11 16.86 7.69
N ALA A 222 5.01 15.72 8.38
CA ALA A 222 5.68 14.47 8.02
C ALA A 222 4.90 13.66 6.96
N VAL A 223 3.74 14.16 6.48
CA VAL A 223 3.01 13.69 5.30
C VAL A 223 3.28 14.59 4.08
N LEU A 224 3.32 15.90 4.27
CA LEU A 224 3.69 16.89 3.25
C LEU A 224 5.18 16.81 2.87
N GLU A 225 6.06 16.46 3.81
CA GLU A 225 7.43 16.03 3.50
C GLU A 225 7.47 14.74 2.65
N ARG A 226 6.48 13.84 2.75
CA ARG A 226 6.36 12.61 1.92
C ARG A 226 6.06 12.92 0.45
N GLY A 227 5.67 14.16 0.16
CA GLY A 227 5.40 14.62 -1.20
C GLY A 227 6.45 15.59 -1.75
N GLY A 228 7.32 16.17 -0.93
CA GLY A 228 8.32 17.06 -1.50
C GLY A 228 9.16 17.93 -0.58
N ARG A 229 9.97 17.35 0.29
CA ARG A 229 11.27 18.01 0.55
C ARG A 229 12.42 17.44 -0.27
N ALA A 230 12.29 16.25 -0.82
CA ALA A 230 13.29 15.65 -1.72
C ALA A 230 13.12 15.98 -3.21
N ALA A 231 12.01 16.62 -3.58
CA ALA A 231 11.75 17.02 -4.97
C ALA A 231 12.67 18.13 -5.46
N LEU A 232 13.48 18.74 -4.57
CA LEU A 232 14.33 19.88 -4.90
C LEU A 232 15.74 19.51 -5.38
N GLN A 233 16.09 18.22 -5.47
CA GLN A 233 17.36 17.76 -6.04
C GLN A 233 17.22 16.44 -6.82
N ALA A 234 16.18 16.28 -7.64
CA ALA A 234 16.22 15.27 -8.69
C ALA A 234 17.15 15.77 -9.81
N PRO A 235 18.02 14.92 -10.39
CA PRO A 235 18.86 15.34 -11.51
C PRO A 235 17.99 15.86 -12.66
N GLU A 236 18.44 16.92 -13.35
CA GLU A 236 17.77 17.42 -14.55
C GLU A 236 17.55 16.27 -15.52
N GLN A 237 16.28 16.02 -15.89
CA GLN A 237 15.94 14.92 -16.79
C GLN A 237 16.53 15.19 -18.16
N GLY A 238 17.27 14.23 -18.69
CA GLY A 238 17.86 14.33 -20.01
C GLY A 238 16.79 14.41 -21.12
N PRO A 239 17.12 14.94 -22.31
CA PRO A 239 16.17 15.02 -23.43
C PRO A 239 15.53 13.67 -23.81
N GLU A 240 16.29 12.58 -23.72
CA GLU A 240 15.80 11.22 -23.99
C GLU A 240 14.86 10.69 -22.90
N GLU A 241 15.12 11.01 -21.63
CA GLU A 241 14.25 10.63 -20.50
C GLU A 241 12.91 11.35 -20.57
N ILE A 242 12.93 12.65 -20.91
CA ILE A 242 11.71 13.43 -21.15
C ILE A 242 10.89 12.80 -22.26
N LYS A 243 11.53 12.41 -23.38
CA LYS A 243 10.86 11.77 -24.50
C LYS A 243 10.20 10.44 -24.09
N GLY A 244 10.94 9.57 -23.41
CA GLY A 244 10.42 8.29 -22.91
C GLY A 244 9.28 8.46 -21.90
N LEU A 245 9.40 9.42 -20.98
CA LEU A 245 8.35 9.72 -20.01
C LEU A 245 7.07 10.24 -20.68
N VAL A 246 7.20 11.08 -21.71
CA VAL A 246 6.05 11.56 -22.49
C VAL A 246 5.38 10.43 -23.26
N GLU A 247 6.15 9.54 -23.88
CA GLU A 247 5.61 8.34 -24.55
C GLU A 247 4.83 7.46 -23.56
N TYR A 248 5.39 7.23 -22.37
CA TYR A 248 4.71 6.49 -21.30
C TYR A 248 3.42 7.18 -20.82
N MET A 249 3.44 8.50 -20.62
CA MET A 249 2.25 9.27 -20.24
C MET A 249 1.14 9.14 -21.27
N VAL A 250 1.48 9.27 -22.55
CA VAL A 250 0.54 9.12 -23.67
C VAL A 250 -0.07 7.72 -23.69
N GLU A 251 0.76 6.69 -23.56
CA GLU A 251 0.31 5.29 -23.54
C GLU A 251 -0.64 5.01 -22.37
N VAL A 252 -0.25 5.41 -21.15
CA VAL A 252 -1.04 5.16 -19.93
C VAL A 252 -2.38 5.89 -19.96
N LEU A 253 -2.36 7.16 -20.37
CA LEU A 253 -3.53 8.03 -20.35
C LEU A 253 -4.42 7.84 -21.57
N GLY A 254 -3.90 7.24 -22.65
CA GLY A 254 -4.61 7.03 -23.91
C GLY A 254 -4.96 8.36 -24.61
N ASP A 255 -4.10 9.37 -24.47
CA ASP A 255 -4.37 10.75 -24.92
C ASP A 255 -3.17 11.34 -25.66
N GLU A 256 -3.08 11.06 -26.95
CA GLU A 256 -2.02 11.58 -27.83
C GLU A 256 -2.13 13.10 -28.02
N HIS A 257 -3.35 13.64 -28.03
CA HIS A 257 -3.60 15.06 -28.31
C HIS A 257 -3.00 15.98 -27.24
N SER A 258 -2.86 15.49 -26.01
CA SER A 258 -2.24 16.21 -24.89
C SER A 258 -0.72 16.06 -24.82
N ARG A 259 -0.05 15.43 -25.79
CA ARG A 259 1.42 15.27 -25.81
C ARG A 259 2.21 16.57 -25.56
N PRO A 260 1.85 17.75 -26.13
CA PRO A 260 2.56 18.99 -25.85
C PRO A 260 2.47 19.40 -24.37
N PHE A 261 1.31 19.15 -23.74
CA PHE A 261 1.12 19.39 -22.32
C PHE A 261 1.95 18.40 -21.48
N TYR A 262 1.97 17.12 -21.84
CA TYR A 262 2.79 16.12 -21.15
C TYR A 262 4.29 16.40 -21.27
N THR A 263 4.74 16.92 -22.42
CA THR A 263 6.13 17.36 -22.60
C THR A 263 6.48 18.50 -21.65
N LYS A 264 5.54 19.41 -21.41
CA LYS A 264 5.73 20.49 -20.45
C LYS A 264 5.75 19.99 -19.01
N VAL A 265 4.85 19.07 -18.66
CA VAL A 265 4.83 18.40 -17.35
C VAL A 265 6.14 17.64 -17.12
N ALA A 266 6.60 16.83 -18.07
CA ALA A 266 7.83 16.06 -17.99
C ALA A 266 9.10 16.92 -17.88
N ARG A 267 9.07 18.20 -18.30
CA ARG A 267 10.19 19.15 -18.13
C ARG A 267 10.17 19.89 -16.81
N LEU A 268 8.98 20.14 -16.27
CA LEU A 268 8.79 21.04 -15.12
C LEU A 268 8.51 20.29 -13.82
N CYS A 269 8.14 19.02 -13.91
CA CYS A 269 7.76 18.20 -12.77
C CYS A 269 8.72 17.01 -12.61
N PRO A 270 9.13 16.67 -11.38
CA PRO A 270 9.90 15.48 -11.10
C PRO A 270 9.22 14.20 -11.63
N SER A 271 9.98 13.31 -12.27
CA SER A 271 9.46 12.08 -12.90
C SER A 271 8.72 11.19 -11.92
N ASN A 272 9.26 11.04 -10.71
CA ASN A 272 8.64 10.28 -9.63
C ASN A 272 7.23 10.79 -9.25
N VAL A 273 6.99 12.11 -9.31
CA VAL A 273 5.66 12.68 -9.09
C VAL A 273 4.73 12.32 -10.24
N ILE A 274 5.21 12.39 -11.48
CA ILE A 274 4.45 12.02 -12.67
C ILE A 274 4.05 10.54 -12.59
N TYR A 275 4.99 9.63 -12.32
CA TYR A 275 4.73 8.19 -12.17
C TYR A 275 3.73 7.89 -11.05
N ARG A 276 3.90 8.51 -9.86
CA ARG A 276 2.94 8.39 -8.76
C ARG A 276 1.53 8.81 -9.21
N LEU A 277 1.39 9.98 -9.83
CA LEU A 277 0.09 10.48 -10.28
C LEU A 277 -0.52 9.60 -11.37
N LEU A 278 0.28 9.09 -12.31
CA LEU A 278 -0.16 8.11 -13.31
C LEU A 278 -0.67 6.81 -12.64
N SER A 279 0.04 6.32 -11.62
CA SER A 279 -0.37 5.15 -10.84
C SER A 279 -1.67 5.38 -10.10
N GLU A 280 -1.83 6.53 -9.43
CA GLU A 280 -3.09 6.89 -8.79
C GLU A 280 -4.25 7.04 -9.79
N VAL A 281 -3.99 7.60 -10.97
CA VAL A 281 -5.00 7.71 -12.04
C VAL A 281 -5.41 6.33 -12.56
N LYS A 282 -4.45 5.39 -12.70
CA LYS A 282 -4.74 3.99 -13.04
C LYS A 282 -5.62 3.34 -11.96
N ASP A 283 -5.28 3.50 -10.68
CA ASP A 283 -6.08 2.94 -9.57
C ASP A 283 -7.48 3.57 -9.53
N ASP A 284 -7.58 4.91 -9.58
CA ASP A 284 -8.86 5.62 -9.61
C ASP A 284 -9.73 5.20 -10.81
N TRP A 285 -9.13 4.99 -11.98
CA TRP A 285 -9.82 4.49 -13.17
C TRP A 285 -10.35 3.07 -12.96
N LEU A 286 -9.52 2.15 -12.47
CA LEU A 286 -9.92 0.76 -12.16
C LEU A 286 -11.02 0.71 -11.10
N GLN A 287 -10.95 1.58 -10.10
CA GLN A 287 -11.97 1.72 -9.08
C GLN A 287 -13.24 2.44 -9.58
N GLY A 288 -13.32 2.88 -10.84
CA GLY A 288 -14.46 3.59 -11.42
C GLY A 288 -14.68 5.00 -10.84
N ARG A 289 -13.65 5.64 -10.27
CA ARG A 289 -13.72 6.96 -9.61
C ARG A 289 -13.58 8.12 -10.61
N VAL A 290 -13.19 7.80 -11.84
CA VAL A 290 -12.96 8.77 -12.91
C VAL A 290 -14.21 8.91 -13.77
N ARG A 291 -14.70 10.14 -13.94
CA ARG A 291 -15.96 10.43 -14.66
C ARG A 291 -15.81 10.75 -16.15
N LYS A 292 -14.62 11.22 -16.58
CA LYS A 292 -14.39 11.70 -17.96
C LYS A 292 -13.37 10.84 -18.70
N SER A 293 -12.09 11.05 -18.42
CA SER A 293 -10.98 10.29 -19.01
C SER A 293 -9.81 10.26 -18.04
N LYS A 294 -8.90 9.29 -18.21
CA LYS A 294 -7.64 9.24 -17.45
C LYS A 294 -6.84 10.52 -17.64
N GLY A 295 -6.73 11.03 -18.87
CA GLY A 295 -6.00 12.27 -19.19
C GLY A 295 -6.56 13.50 -18.48
N ALA A 296 -7.89 13.66 -18.43
CA ALA A 296 -8.51 14.77 -17.72
C ALA A 296 -8.29 14.68 -16.20
N HIS A 297 -8.39 13.47 -15.63
CA HIS A 297 -8.14 13.23 -14.20
C HIS A 297 -6.67 13.47 -13.82
N PHE A 298 -5.75 13.01 -14.67
CA PHE A 298 -4.32 13.29 -14.51
C PHE A 298 -4.04 14.80 -14.56
N THR A 299 -4.62 15.50 -15.54
CA THR A 299 -4.45 16.94 -15.71
C THR A 299 -4.93 17.72 -14.49
N ASP A 300 -6.05 17.34 -13.89
CA ASP A 300 -6.54 17.96 -12.66
C ASP A 300 -5.56 17.73 -11.49
N LYS A 301 -5.11 16.50 -11.28
CA LYS A 301 -4.16 16.18 -10.20
C LYS A 301 -2.81 16.87 -10.35
N ILE A 302 -2.23 16.88 -11.55
CA ILE A 302 -0.92 17.53 -11.77
C ILE A 302 -1.01 19.04 -11.63
N LYS A 303 -2.13 19.67 -12.03
CA LYS A 303 -2.35 21.11 -11.83
C LYS A 303 -2.40 21.48 -10.35
N ARG A 304 -3.12 20.71 -9.53
CA ARG A 304 -3.18 20.93 -8.08
C ARG A 304 -1.79 20.81 -7.44
N TYR A 305 -1.06 19.75 -7.78
CA TYR A 305 0.32 19.57 -7.33
C TYR A 305 1.20 20.78 -7.71
N CYS A 306 1.12 21.27 -8.95
CA CYS A 306 1.90 22.42 -9.39
C CYS A 306 1.51 23.71 -8.67
N GLN A 307 0.22 23.95 -8.43
CA GLN A 307 -0.27 25.10 -7.67
C GLN A 307 0.25 25.11 -6.23
N GLU A 308 0.15 23.97 -5.53
CA GLU A 308 0.66 23.80 -4.16
C GLU A 308 2.17 24.03 -4.05
N ARG A 309 2.89 23.89 -5.17
CA ARG A 309 4.36 23.96 -5.25
C ARG A 309 4.88 25.23 -5.93
N GLY A 310 4.02 26.11 -6.38
CA GLY A 310 4.40 27.30 -7.14
C GLY A 310 5.07 27.00 -8.49
N ILE A 311 4.82 25.82 -9.09
CA ILE A 311 5.35 25.44 -10.39
C ILE A 311 4.43 26.00 -11.48
N ASP A 312 4.93 26.92 -12.30
CA ASP A 312 4.15 27.49 -13.40
C ASP A 312 4.14 26.58 -14.64
N LEU A 313 3.02 25.87 -14.85
CA LEU A 313 2.77 25.10 -16.07
C LEU A 313 2.41 25.99 -17.27
N GLY A 314 2.44 27.33 -17.16
CA GLY A 314 2.18 28.34 -18.19
C GLY A 314 0.97 28.03 -19.06
N LEU A 315 -0.14 27.66 -18.42
CA LEU A 315 -1.43 27.42 -19.06
C LEU A 315 -2.22 28.72 -19.03
N LYS A 316 -2.90 29.07 -20.13
CA LYS A 316 -3.83 30.21 -20.13
C LYS A 316 -4.94 29.95 -19.10
N PRO A 317 -5.38 30.95 -18.32
CA PRO A 317 -6.50 30.78 -17.41
C PRO A 317 -7.73 30.31 -18.19
N SER A 318 -8.43 29.32 -17.63
CA SER A 318 -9.67 28.80 -18.19
C SER A 318 -10.73 29.90 -18.22
N ARG A 319 -11.59 29.93 -19.24
CA ARG A 319 -12.74 30.86 -19.35
C ARG A 319 -13.81 30.68 -18.26
N ALA A 320 -13.58 29.85 -17.24
CA ALA A 320 -14.52 29.58 -16.15
C ALA A 320 -14.39 30.54 -14.95
N ASP A 321 -13.38 31.40 -14.91
CA ASP A 321 -13.19 32.40 -13.84
C ASP A 321 -13.45 33.83 -14.34
N LYS A 322 -14.59 34.05 -15.02
CA LYS A 322 -15.14 35.38 -15.26
C LYS A 322 -16.60 35.45 -14.88
#